data_AF-A0A6J3MBI2-F1
#
_entry.id   AF-A0A6J3MBI2-F1
#
_cell.length_a   1.000
_cell.length_b   1.000
_cell.length_c   1.000
_cell.angle_alpha   90.00
_cell.angle_beta   90.00
_cell.angle_gamma   90.00
#
_symmetry.space_group_name_H-M   'P 1'
#
loop_
_entity.id
_entity.type
_entity.pdbx_description
1 polymer ?
#
loop_
_entity_poly.entity_id
_entity_poly.type
_entity_poly.pdbx_seq_one_letter_code
_entity_poly.pdbx_strand_id
1 'polypeptide(L)'
;MDTKDADKEARQEKLRRCEEYVDQTQSRIKETEEKLRKNAFDLDGLQNTGKPWSQEMHFTMKRMLSQREDLKHDLMEHNFWLDYGKRDLQIARQSLMPEQSKAATSSQIN
;
A
#
# COMPACT_ATOMS: atom_id res chain seq x y z
N MET A 1 -25.00 19.78 23.77
CA MET A 1 -23.97 19.03 23.06
C MET A 1 -23.11 20.03 22.33
N ASP A 2 -21.87 20.18 22.76
CA ASP A 2 -20.92 21.14 22.20
C ASP A 2 -20.48 20.72 20.80
N THR A 3 -20.60 21.63 19.84
CA THR A 3 -20.22 21.42 18.43
C THR A 3 -18.75 21.03 18.25
N LYS A 4 -17.91 21.28 19.26
CA LYS A 4 -16.49 20.88 19.31
C LYS A 4 -16.31 19.37 19.47
N ASP A 5 -17.20 18.70 20.19
CA ASP A 5 -17.10 17.25 20.41
C ASP A 5 -17.50 16.46 19.16
N ALA A 6 -18.53 16.94 18.44
CA ALA A 6 -18.97 16.36 17.17
C ALA A 6 -17.90 16.49 16.06
N ASP A 7 -17.19 17.62 15.98
CA ASP A 7 -16.10 17.79 15.01
C ASP A 7 -14.90 16.87 15.32
N LYS A 8 -14.58 16.67 16.60
CA LYS A 8 -13.52 15.77 17.04
C LYS A 8 -13.84 14.30 16.73
N GLU A 9 -15.06 13.86 17.00
CA GLU A 9 -15.52 12.50 16.71
C GLU A 9 -15.51 12.22 15.20
N ALA A 10 -16.00 13.17 14.39
CA ALA A 10 -15.98 13.04 12.93
C ALA A 10 -14.54 12.95 12.36
N ARG A 11 -13.58 13.70 12.92
CA ARG A 11 -12.17 13.60 12.54
C ARG A 11 -11.54 12.27 12.96
N GLN A 12 -11.87 11.76 14.13
CA GLN A 12 -11.40 10.46 14.61
C GLN A 12 -11.91 9.31 13.72
N GLU A 13 -13.19 9.32 13.34
CA GLU A 13 -13.74 8.30 12.45
C GLU A 13 -13.13 8.39 11.03
N LYS A 14 -12.84 9.60 10.54
CA LYS A 14 -12.12 9.76 9.28
C LYS A 14 -10.71 9.16 9.36
N LEU A 15 -9.99 9.41 10.45
CA LEU A 15 -8.66 8.83 10.68
C LEU A 15 -8.72 7.30 10.72
N ARG A 16 -9.67 6.72 11.47
CA ARG A 16 -9.86 5.28 11.60
C ARG A 16 -10.11 4.62 10.23
N ARG A 17 -10.97 5.22 9.39
CA ARG A 17 -11.23 4.71 8.03
C ARG A 17 -10.00 4.77 7.13
N CYS A 18 -9.18 5.82 7.24
CA CYS A 18 -7.92 5.89 6.51
C CYS A 18 -6.93 4.81 6.99
N GLU A 19 -6.83 4.56 8.29
CA GLU A 19 -6.01 3.47 8.86
C GLU A 19 -6.46 2.10 8.33
N GLU A 20 -7.76 1.83 8.36
CA GLU A 20 -8.32 0.59 7.83
C GLU A 20 -8.03 0.40 6.34
N TYR A 21 -8.16 1.46 5.53
CA TYR A 21 -7.85 1.42 4.10
C TYR A 21 -6.35 1.14 3.84
N VAL A 22 -5.46 1.76 4.61
CA VAL A 22 -4.00 1.53 4.54
C VAL A 22 -3.67 0.08 4.86
N ASP A 23 -4.26 -0.48 5.92
CA ASP A 23 -4.02 -1.87 6.33
C ASP A 23 -4.53 -2.87 5.28
N GLN A 24 -5.73 -2.63 4.73
CA GLN A 24 -6.28 -3.43 3.63
C GLN A 24 -5.37 -3.39 2.40
N THR A 25 -4.88 -2.21 2.02
CA THR A 25 -4.00 -2.03 0.86
C THR A 25 -2.67 -2.73 1.05
N GLN A 26 -2.08 -2.67 2.26
CA GLN A 26 -0.87 -3.44 2.60
C GLN A 26 -1.09 -4.95 2.51
N SER A 27 -2.25 -5.45 2.94
CA SER A 27 -2.59 -6.87 2.79
C SER A 27 -2.64 -7.29 1.33
N ARG A 28 -3.25 -6.48 0.46
CA ARG A 28 -3.31 -6.75 -0.99
C ARG A 28 -1.92 -6.74 -1.64
N ILE A 29 -1.05 -5.81 -1.23
CA ILE A 29 0.36 -5.78 -1.68
C ILE A 29 1.06 -7.10 -1.36
N LYS A 30 0.96 -7.58 -0.11
CA LYS A 30 1.59 -8.85 0.31
C LYS A 30 1.08 -10.04 -0.50
N GLU A 31 -0.22 -10.10 -0.76
CA GLU A 31 -0.82 -11.16 -1.59
C GLU A 31 -0.30 -11.12 -3.03
N THR A 32 -0.21 -9.93 -3.64
CA THR A 32 0.31 -9.75 -4.99
C THR A 32 1.80 -10.10 -5.07
N GLU A 33 2.60 -9.71 -4.07
CA GLU A 33 4.02 -10.10 -3.96
C GLU A 33 4.20 -11.62 -3.86
N GLU A 34 3.33 -12.31 -3.12
CA GLU A 34 3.36 -13.78 -3.02
C GLU A 34 3.05 -14.43 -4.37
N LYS A 35 2.01 -13.95 -5.08
CA LYS A 35 1.67 -14.43 -6.43
C LYS A 35 2.81 -14.22 -7.42
N LEU A 36 3.49 -13.07 -7.38
CA LEU A 36 4.67 -12.78 -8.19
C LEU A 36 5.81 -13.76 -7.88
N ARG A 37 6.06 -14.03 -6.59
CA ARG A 37 7.12 -14.95 -6.16
C ARG A 37 6.85 -16.38 -6.63
N LYS A 38 5.60 -16.84 -6.53
CA LYS A 38 5.18 -18.14 -7.04
C LYS A 38 5.32 -18.23 -8.57
N ASN A 39 4.86 -17.22 -9.31
CA ASN A 39 5.01 -17.17 -10.76
C ASN A 39 6.48 -17.20 -11.20
N ALA A 40 7.37 -16.48 -10.49
CA ALA A 40 8.80 -16.51 -10.74
C ALA A 40 9.41 -17.90 -10.47
N PHE A 41 9.00 -18.57 -9.40
CA PHE A 41 9.44 -19.94 -9.09
C PHE A 41 8.97 -20.93 -10.17
N ASP A 42 7.71 -20.85 -10.61
CA ASP A 42 7.17 -21.72 -11.65
C ASP A 42 7.88 -21.51 -13.00
N LEU A 43 8.22 -20.25 -13.33
CA LEU A 43 9.00 -19.91 -14.53
C LEU A 43 10.42 -20.48 -14.49
N ASP A 44 11.10 -20.38 -13.35
CA ASP A 44 12.44 -20.94 -13.17
C ASP A 44 12.41 -22.47 -13.30
N GLY A 45 11.44 -23.12 -12.66
CA GLY A 45 11.23 -24.56 -12.77
C GLY A 45 11.00 -25.02 -14.22
N LEU A 46 10.26 -24.24 -15.02
CA LEU A 46 10.01 -24.53 -16.43
C LEU A 46 11.27 -24.36 -17.30
N GLN A 47 12.10 -23.35 -17.03
CA GLN A 47 13.37 -23.13 -17.73
C GLN A 47 14.40 -24.22 -17.41
N ASN A 48 14.42 -24.73 -16.18
CA ASN A 48 15.40 -25.68 -15.69
C ASN A 48 14.99 -27.16 -15.81
N THR A 49 13.95 -27.48 -16.59
CA THR A 49 13.47 -28.87 -16.71
C THR A 49 14.44 -29.84 -17.40
N GLY A 50 15.47 -29.34 -18.09
CA GLY A 50 16.41 -30.14 -18.90
C GLY A 50 15.76 -30.86 -20.08
N LYS A 51 14.45 -30.68 -20.29
CA LYS A 51 13.67 -31.26 -21.39
C LYS A 51 13.74 -30.34 -22.61
N PRO A 52 13.67 -30.88 -23.83
CA PRO A 52 13.50 -30.07 -25.03
C PRO A 52 12.25 -29.18 -24.91
N TRP A 53 12.37 -27.91 -25.31
CA TRP A 53 11.26 -26.98 -25.29
C TRP A 53 10.13 -27.45 -26.22
N SER A 54 8.98 -27.76 -25.63
CA SER A 54 7.77 -28.07 -26.38
C SER A 54 6.97 -26.81 -26.69
N GLN A 55 6.10 -26.89 -27.70
CA GLN A 55 5.17 -25.81 -28.02
C GLN A 55 4.26 -25.48 -26.82
N GLU A 56 3.85 -26.47 -26.04
CA GLU A 56 3.06 -26.30 -24.82
C GLU A 56 3.82 -25.52 -23.73
N MET A 57 5.11 -25.81 -23.54
CA MET A 57 5.96 -25.06 -22.60
C MET A 57 6.08 -23.59 -23.03
N HIS A 58 6.25 -23.33 -24.33
CA HIS A 58 6.29 -21.96 -24.85
C HIS A 58 4.99 -21.19 -24.59
N PHE A 59 3.83 -21.81 -24.82
CA PHE A 59 2.54 -21.20 -24.50
C PHE A 59 2.38 -20.92 -23.00
N THR A 60 2.73 -21.90 -22.17
CA THR A 60 2.69 -21.77 -20.70
C THR A 60 3.60 -20.63 -20.23
N MET A 61 4.83 -20.55 -20.74
CA MET A 61 5.77 -19.47 -20.41
C MET A 61 5.24 -18.10 -20.82
N LYS A 62 4.68 -17.96 -22.04
CA LYS A 62 4.07 -16.70 -22.48
C LYS A 62 2.92 -16.27 -21.57
N ARG A 63 2.06 -17.21 -21.17
CA ARG A 63 0.96 -16.94 -20.24
C ARG A 63 1.48 -16.50 -18.87
N MET A 64 2.47 -17.20 -18.32
CA MET A 64 3.07 -16.84 -17.03
C MET A 64 3.73 -15.47 -17.05
N LEU A 65 4.44 -15.13 -18.14
CA LEU A 65 5.04 -13.81 -18.32
C LEU A 65 3.99 -12.70 -18.42
N SER A 66 2.88 -12.92 -19.14
CA SER A 66 1.77 -11.97 -19.18
C SER A 66 1.19 -11.74 -17.78
N GLN A 67 0.88 -12.82 -17.06
CA GLN A 67 0.37 -12.74 -15.69
C GLN A 67 1.32 -12.00 -14.76
N ARG A 68 2.63 -12.16 -14.94
CA ARG A 68 3.63 -11.43 -14.16
C ARG A 68 3.57 -9.93 -14.39
N GLU A 69 3.41 -9.49 -15.65
CA GLU A 69 3.29 -8.06 -15.95
C GLU A 69 1.99 -7.47 -15.39
N ASP A 70 0.88 -8.22 -15.45
CA ASP A 70 -0.39 -7.82 -14.81
C ASP A 70 -0.22 -7.66 -13.29
N LEU A 71 0.39 -8.64 -12.62
CA LEU A 71 0.63 -8.56 -11.17
C LEU A 71 1.58 -7.42 -10.78
N LYS A 72 2.58 -7.08 -11.62
CA LYS A 72 3.44 -5.92 -11.39
C LYS A 72 2.65 -4.61 -11.49
N HIS A 73 1.70 -4.54 -12.43
CA HIS A 73 0.83 -3.39 -12.56
C HIS A 73 -0.05 -3.22 -11.32
N ASP A 74 -0.70 -4.30 -10.88
CA ASP A 74 -1.50 -4.31 -9.65
C ASP A 74 -0.68 -3.88 -8.43
N LEU A 75 0.56 -4.38 -8.32
CA LEU A 75 1.47 -4.01 -7.24
C LEU A 75 1.82 -2.52 -7.28
N MET A 76 2.08 -1.97 -8.47
CA MET A 76 2.35 -0.54 -8.63
C MET A 76 1.15 0.30 -8.22
N GLU A 77 -0.05 -0.09 -8.64
CA GLU A 77 -1.30 0.59 -8.28
C GLU A 77 -1.54 0.55 -6.76
N HIS A 78 -1.40 -0.61 -6.13
CA HIS A 78 -1.58 -0.73 -4.69
C HIS A 78 -0.56 0.10 -3.90
N ASN A 79 0.70 0.14 -4.34
CA ASN A 79 1.72 0.98 -3.70
C ASN A 79 1.40 2.47 -3.84
N PHE A 80 0.92 2.90 -5.02
CA PHE A 80 0.49 4.29 -5.23
C PHE A 80 -0.62 4.68 -4.24
N TRP A 81 -1.67 3.85 -4.13
CA TRP A 81 -2.77 4.11 -3.20
C TRP A 81 -2.35 4.04 -1.74
N LEU A 82 -1.40 3.17 -1.40
CA LEU A 82 -0.84 3.09 -0.05
C LEU A 82 -0.11 4.39 0.33
N ASP A 83 0.73 4.92 -0.56
CA ASP A 83 1.46 6.16 -0.33
C ASP A 83 0.53 7.36 -0.23
N TYR A 84 -0.49 7.41 -1.09
CA TYR A 84 -1.55 8.40 -1.01
C TYR A 84 -2.30 8.33 0.33
N GLY A 85 -2.75 7.14 0.72
CA GLY A 85 -3.46 6.90 1.97
C GLY A 85 -2.62 7.28 3.19
N LYS A 86 -1.33 6.92 3.22
CA LYS A 86 -0.40 7.31 4.31
C LYS A 86 -0.24 8.81 4.44
N ARG A 87 -0.17 9.54 3.31
CA ARG A 87 -0.06 11.00 3.31
C ARG A 87 -1.32 11.65 3.89
N ASP A 88 -2.50 11.20 3.49
CA ASP A 88 -3.77 11.68 4.03
C ASP A 88 -3.88 11.41 5.54
N LEU A 89 -3.43 10.23 5.96
CA LEU A 89 -3.38 9.83 7.37
C LEU A 89 -2.44 10.73 8.19
N GLN A 90 -1.28 11.09 7.64
CA GLN A 90 -0.35 12.04 8.26
C GLN A 90 -0.98 13.44 8.43
N ILE A 91 -1.65 13.95 7.40
CA ILE A 91 -2.35 15.24 7.45
C ILE A 91 -3.48 15.21 8.48
N ALA A 92 -4.26 14.12 8.51
CA ALA A 92 -5.34 13.94 9.47
C ALA A 92 -4.83 13.89 10.92
N ARG A 93 -3.72 13.20 11.17
CA ARG A 93 -3.07 13.15 12.50
C ARG A 93 -2.57 14.52 12.95
N GLN A 94 -1.94 15.30 12.06
CA GLN A 94 -1.50 16.66 12.37
C GLN A 94 -2.68 17.59 12.68
N SER A 95 -3.79 17.44 11.96
CA SER A 95 -5.01 18.25 12.16
C SER A 95 -5.75 17.93 13.47
N LEU A 96 -5.48 16.77 14.08
CA LEU A 96 -6.03 16.37 15.39
C LEU A 96 -5.14 16.82 16.57
N MET A 97 -3.91 17.29 16.30
CA MET A 97 -2.97 17.80 17.30
C MET A 97 -2.67 19.29 17.03
N PRO A 98 -3.58 20.23 17.36
CA PRO A 98 -3.25 21.64 17.28
C PRO A 98 -2.28 21.96 18.43
N GLU A 99 -0.99 22.09 18.08
CA GLU A 99 0.07 22.70 18.88
C GLU A 99 0.65 21.94 20.08
N GLN A 100 1.83 21.32 19.86
CA GLN A 100 2.95 21.48 20.81
C GLN A 100 3.96 22.56 20.34
N SER A 101 3.70 23.28 19.24
CA SER A 101 4.66 24.21 18.63
C SER A 101 4.48 25.69 18.98
N LYS A 102 3.79 26.05 20.09
CA LYS A 102 3.71 27.44 20.56
C LYS A 102 4.17 27.67 22.02
N ALA A 103 5.01 26.79 22.56
CA ALA A 103 5.53 26.93 23.93
C ALA A 103 7.01 27.35 24.04
N ALA A 104 7.66 27.82 22.97
CA ALA A 104 9.11 28.08 22.99
C ALA A 104 9.59 29.47 22.49
N THR A 105 8.71 30.45 22.30
CA THR A 105 9.13 31.80 21.83
C THR A 105 8.41 32.95 22.55
N SER A 106 8.29 32.89 23.88
CA SER A 106 7.94 34.06 24.69
C SER A 106 8.59 34.02 26.08
N SER A 107 9.93 33.94 26.10
CA SER A 107 10.70 34.28 27.31
C SER A 107 11.97 35.09 27.02
N GLN A 108 12.06 35.74 25.87
CA GLN A 108 13.14 36.70 25.58
C GLN A 108 12.62 37.87 24.76
N ILE A 109 11.97 38.84 25.41
CA ILE A 109 12.13 40.26 25.10
C ILE A 109 12.10 40.99 26.45
N ASN A 110 13.21 41.67 26.75
CA ASN A 110 13.42 42.52 27.92
C ASN A 110 12.36 43.60 28.08
#